data_AF-A0A949M923-F1
#
_entry.id   AF-A0A949M923-F1
#
_cell.length_a   1.000
_cell.length_b   1.000
_cell.length_c   1.000
_cell.angle_alpha   90.00
_cell.angle_beta   90.00
_cell.angle_gamma   90.00
#
_symmetry.space_group_name_H-M   'P 1'
#
loop_
_entity.id
_entity.type
_entity.pdbx_description
1 polymer ?
#
loop_
_entity_poly.entity_id
_entity_poly.type
_entity_poly.pdbx_seq_one_letter_code
_entity_poly.pdbx_strand_id
1 'polypeptide(L)' 'MSDPKEEKQERGIVCPQCGCRHFYTTNTEPLRDGRIRRRKECRHCGRRIVTYEITTMKDQDCYR' A
#
# COMPACT_ATOMS: atom_id res chain seq x y z
N MET A 1 5.04 -7.91 36.86
CA MET A 1 4.68 -6.67 36.14
C MET A 1 4.31 -7.10 34.75
N SER A 2 3.04 -6.96 34.38
CA SER A 2 2.47 -7.55 33.18
C SER A 2 2.72 -6.59 32.01
N ASP A 3 3.55 -7.00 31.05
CA ASP A 3 3.75 -6.29 29.79
C ASP A 3 2.39 -6.00 29.13
N PRO A 4 2.09 -4.74 28.78
CA PRO A 4 0.92 -4.45 27.96
C PRO A 4 1.22 -5.06 26.59
N LYS A 5 0.62 -6.22 26.31
CA LYS A 5 0.63 -6.81 24.97
C LYS A 5 -0.06 -5.82 24.05
N GLU A 6 0.75 -5.03 23.33
CA GLU A 6 0.29 -4.22 22.21
C GLU A 6 -0.62 -5.10 21.35
N GLU A 7 -1.91 -4.77 21.34
CA GLU A 7 -2.85 -5.32 20.39
C GLU A 7 -2.27 -4.99 19.02
N LYS A 8 -1.75 -6.02 18.33
CA LYS A 8 -1.27 -5.91 16.96
C LYS A 8 -2.48 -5.53 16.13
N GLN A 9 -2.73 -4.23 16.03
CA GLN A 9 -3.68 -3.66 15.09
C GLN A 9 -3.40 -4.33 13.76
N GLU A 10 -4.44 -4.90 13.18
CA GLU A 10 -4.34 -5.68 11.96
C GLU A 10 -3.98 -4.75 10.80
N ARG A 11 -2.68 -4.42 10.67
CA ARG A 11 -2.16 -3.46 9.70
C ARG A 11 -2.26 -4.08 8.31
N GLY A 12 -2.93 -3.39 7.39
CA GLY A 12 -2.94 -3.73 5.98
C GLY A 12 -4.32 -3.63 5.32
N ILE A 13 -4.33 -3.63 3.99
CA ILE A 13 -5.55 -3.66 3.19
C ILE A 13 -6.04 -5.11 3.12
N VAL A 14 -7.33 -5.34 3.38
CA VAL A 14 -7.95 -6.65 3.24
C VAL A 14 -8.40 -6.85 1.80
N CYS A 15 -8.09 -8.01 1.21
CA CYS A 15 -8.64 -8.37 -0.08
C CYS A 15 -10.15 -8.66 0.05
N PRO A 16 -11.03 -7.94 -0.67
CA PRO A 16 -12.48 -8.17 -0.59
C PRO A 16 -12.92 -9.50 -1.22
N GLN A 17 -12.03 -10.20 -1.95
CA GLN A 17 -12.36 -11.46 -2.62
C GLN A 17 -11.99 -12.70 -1.81
N CYS A 18 -10.85 -12.67 -1.11
CA CYS A 18 -10.35 -13.84 -0.37
C CYS A 18 -10.00 -13.56 1.09
N GLY A 19 -10.16 -12.31 1.57
CA GLY A 19 -9.81 -11.91 2.93
C GLY A 19 -8.30 -11.80 3.19
N CYS A 20 -7.44 -12.16 2.24
CA CYS A 20 -5.99 -12.09 2.41
C CYS A 20 -5.52 -10.63 2.55
N ARG A 21 -4.57 -10.39 3.46
CA ARG A 21 -3.95 -9.07 3.68
C ARG A 21 -2.58 -8.90 3.00
N HIS A 22 -2.15 -9.92 2.26
CA HIS A 22 -0.87 -9.91 1.57
C HIS A 22 -1.04 -9.47 0.12
N PHE A 23 -0.50 -8.29 -0.16
CA PHE A 23 -0.45 -7.69 -1.48
C PHE A 23 1.01 -7.39 -1.85
N TYR A 24 1.43 -7.73 -3.06
CA TYR A 24 2.70 -7.29 -3.63
C TYR A 24 2.48 -6.08 -4.53
N THR A 25 3.37 -5.09 -4.44
CA THR A 25 3.36 -3.93 -5.34
C THR A 25 3.88 -4.38 -6.70
N THR A 26 3.03 -4.33 -7.72
CA THR A 26 3.39 -4.68 -9.10
C THR A 26 3.90 -3.48 -9.88
N ASN A 27 3.40 -2.28 -9.57
CA ASN A 27 3.80 -1.08 -10.26
C ASN A 27 3.74 0.13 -9.31
N THR A 28 4.74 0.98 -9.40
CA THR A 28 4.78 2.28 -8.74
C THR A 28 4.94 3.32 -9.82
N GLU A 29 3.98 4.23 -9.91
CA GLU A 29 3.96 5.27 -10.92
C GLU A 29 3.77 6.63 -10.23
N PRO A 30 4.76 7.53 -10.29
CA PRO A 30 4.57 8.90 -9.88
C PRO A 30 3.65 9.61 -10.89
N LEU A 31 2.62 10.29 -10.40
CA LEU A 31 1.73 11.12 -11.21
C LEU A 31 2.23 12.57 -11.20
N ARG A 32 1.98 13.27 -12.30
CA ARG A 32 2.30 14.70 -12.47
C ARG A 32 1.64 15.58 -11.41
N ASP A 33 0.52 15.13 -10.85
CA ASP A 33 -0.24 15.83 -9.82
C ASP A 33 0.38 15.73 -8.41
N GLY A 34 1.60 15.19 -8.29
CA GLY A 34 2.27 15.00 -6.99
C GLY A 34 1.64 13.90 -6.14
N ARG A 35 1.10 12.85 -6.78
CA ARG A 35 0.59 11.65 -6.11
C ARG A 35 1.36 10.44 -6.61
N ILE A 36 1.53 9.42 -5.79
CA ILE A 36 2.11 8.16 -6.22
C ILE A 36 0.99 7.13 -6.35
N ARG A 37 0.81 6.59 -7.56
CA ARG A 37 -0.08 5.47 -7.81
C ARG A 37 0.68 4.17 -7.62
N ARG A 38 0.27 3.36 -6.67
CA ARG A 38 0.77 2.00 -6.47
C ARG A 38 -0.29 1.01 -6.94
N ARG A 39 0.05 0.17 -7.91
CA ARG A 39 -0.75 -1.01 -8.24
C ARG A 39 -0.25 -2.16 -7.39
N LYS A 40 -1.16 -2.84 -6.70
CA LYS A 40 -0.85 -3.98 -5.85
C LYS A 40 -1.69 -5.17 -6.28
N GLU A 41 -1.16 -6.36 -6.12
CA GLU A 41 -1.84 -7.58 -6.49
C GLU A 41 -1.83 -8.55 -5.32
N CYS A 42 -2.99 -9.14 -5.03
CA CYS A 42 -3.18 -10.05 -3.90
C CYS A 42 -2.43 -11.36 -4.17
N ARG A 43 -1.62 -11.78 -3.21
CA ARG A 43 -0.85 -13.02 -3.31
C ARG A 43 -1.70 -14.28 -3.47
N HIS A 44 -2.90 -14.28 -2.91
CA HIS A 44 -3.71 -15.49 -2.84
C HIS A 44 -4.68 -15.64 -4.01
N CYS A 45 -5.26 -14.54 -4.52
CA CYS A 45 -6.27 -14.59 -5.59
C CYS A 45 -5.89 -13.83 -6.86
N GLY A 46 -4.74 -13.14 -6.88
CA GLY A 46 -4.31 -12.33 -8.02
C GLY A 46 -5.12 -11.04 -8.21
N ARG A 47 -6.00 -10.66 -7.26
CA ARG A 47 -6.80 -9.45 -7.39
C ARG A 47 -5.94 -8.20 -7.35
N ARG A 48 -6.11 -7.32 -8.33
CA ARG A 48 -5.39 -6.05 -8.44
C ARG A 48 -6.16 -4.93 -7.77
N ILE A 49 -5.46 -4.15 -6.96
CA ILE A 49 -5.94 -2.93 -6.32
C ILE A 49 -5.01 -1.77 -6.67
N VAL A 50 -5.54 -0.56 -6.66
CA VAL A 50 -4.77 0.67 -6.89
C VAL A 50 -4.88 1.52 -5.64
N THR A 51 -3.75 1.95 -5.10
CA THR A 51 -3.69 2.87 -3.97
C THR A 51 -2.97 4.14 -4.40
N TYR A 52 -3.44 5.28 -3.90
CA TYR A 52 -2.81 6.58 -4.12
C TYR A 52 -2.17 7.03 -2.81
N GLU A 53 -0.87 7.29 -2.85
CA GLU A 53 -0.14 7.95 -1.77
C GLU A 53 -0.10 9.44 -2.10
N ILE A 54 -0.61 10.27 -1.18
CA ILE A 54 -0.50 11.72 -1.28
C ILE A 54 0.85 12.08 -0.67
N THR A 55 1.83 12.42 -1.50
CA THR A 55 3.09 12.98 -1.02
C THR A 55 2.81 14.43 -0.65
N THR A 56 2.71 14.73 0.65
CA THR A 56 2.38 16.07 1.13
C THR A 56 3.45 17.13 0.86
N MET A 57 4.61 16.77 0.29
CA MET A 57 5.66 17.72 -0.05
C MET A 57 6.39 17.35 -1.34
N LYS A 58 6.83 18.40 -2.03
CA LYS A 58 7.47 18.46 -3.34
C LYS A 58 8.80 17.68 -3.37
N ASP A 59 8.77 16.41 -3.75
CA ASP A 59 9.99 15.73 -4.22
C ASP A 59 10.06 15.84 -5.75
N GLN A 60 10.54 16.99 -6.23
CA GLN A 60 10.82 17.23 -7.66
C GLN A 60 12.11 16.52 -8.13
N ASP A 61 12.79 15.74 -7.28
CA ASP A 61 14.15 15.27 -7.53
C ASP A 61 14.29 13.75 -7.74
N CYS A 62 13.30 13.07 -8.33
CA CYS A 62 13.44 11.66 -8.76
C CYS A 62 13.31 11.47 -10.28
N TYR A 63 13.71 12.48 -11.05
CA TYR A 63 13.96 12.37 -12.49
C TYR A 63 15.36 12.92 -12.80
N ARG A 64 16.39 12.20 -12.36
CA ARG A 64 17.74 12.39 -12.85
C ARG A 64 18.37 11.06 -13.21
#